data_AF-A0A3N5SWV1-F1
#
_entry.id   AF-A0A3N5SWV1-F1
#
_cell.length_a   1.000
_cell.length_b   1.000
_cell.length_c   1.000
_cell.angle_alpha   90.00
_cell.angle_beta   90.00
_cell.angle_gamma   90.00
#
_symmetry.space_group_name_H-M   'P 1'
#
loop_
_entity.id
_entity.type
_entity.pdbx_description
1 polymer ?
#
loop_
_entity_poly.entity_id
_entity_poly.type
_entity_poly.pdbx_seq_one_letter_code
_entity_poly.pdbx_strand_id
1 'polypeptide(L)' 'MAIVLQFDFKHKGPWGKVKANNLKTHAESITREPGFIWKIWTENSKT' A
#
# COMPACT_ATOMS: atom_id res chain seq x y z
N MET A 1 -8.60 12.12 -17.45
CA MET A 1 -7.38 12.64 -16.79
C MET A 1 -6.91 11.57 -15.81
N ALA A 2 -5.64 11.18 -15.84
CA ALA A 2 -5.09 10.24 -14.85
C ALA A 2 -4.32 11.04 -13.79
N ILE A 3 -4.50 10.68 -12.51
CA ILE A 3 -3.81 11.30 -11.38
C ILE A 3 -2.92 10.23 -10.75
N VAL A 4 -1.64 10.56 -10.56
CA VAL A 4 -0.70 9.71 -9.82
C VAL A 4 -0.56 10.26 -8.41
N LEU A 5 -0.95 9.45 -7.41
CA LEU A 5 -0.79 9.78 -6.00
C LEU A 5 0.42 9.03 -5.43
N GLN A 6 1.42 9.77 -4.93
CA GLN A 6 2.60 9.21 -4.28
C GLN A 6 2.74 9.81 -2.88
N PHE A 7 2.88 8.93 -1.88
CA PHE A 7 3.20 9.30 -0.51
C PHE A 7 3.89 8.15 0.21
N ASP A 8 4.66 8.48 1.24
CA ASP A 8 5.27 7.55 2.18
C ASP A 8 5.18 8.09 3.61
N PHE A 9 5.49 7.24 4.58
CA PHE A 9 5.48 7.59 6.00
C PHE A 9 6.41 6.67 6.78
N LYS A 10 6.94 7.16 7.92
CA LYS A 10 7.76 6.36 8.84
C LYS A 10 6.95 5.16 9.35
N HIS A 11 7.51 3.96 9.17
CA HIS A 11 6.85 2.71 9.52
C HIS A 11 7.82 1.79 10.26
N LYS A 12 7.43 1.25 11.42
CA LYS A 12 8.31 0.42 12.28
C LYS A 12 8.35 -1.07 11.90
N GLY A 13 7.66 -1.44 10.82
CA GLY A 13 7.37 -2.84 10.48
C GLY A 13 6.00 -3.27 11.00
N PRO A 14 5.51 -4.47 10.62
CA PRO A 14 6.22 -5.54 9.93
C PRO A 14 6.53 -5.26 8.45
N TRP A 15 7.37 -6.12 7.84
CA TRP A 15 7.84 -6.04 6.45
C TRP A 15 7.54 -7.32 5.66
N GLY A 16 7.63 -7.26 4.34
CA GLY A 16 7.51 -8.38 3.41
C GLY A 16 6.20 -9.16 3.57
N LYS A 17 6.29 -10.50 3.62
CA LYS A 17 5.11 -11.38 3.69
C LYS A 17 4.23 -11.13 4.92
N VAL A 18 4.82 -10.78 6.06
CA VAL A 18 4.05 -10.50 7.28
C VAL A 18 3.22 -9.23 7.10
N LYS A 19 3.80 -8.18 6.51
CA LYS A 19 3.07 -6.95 6.15
C LYS A 19 1.96 -7.24 5.14
N ALA A 20 2.27 -8.01 4.09
CA ALA A 20 1.31 -8.35 3.04
C ALA A 20 0.09 -9.11 3.60
N ASN A 21 0.33 -10.08 4.50
CA ASN A 21 -0.76 -10.82 5.13
C ASN A 21 -1.60 -9.92 6.04
N ASN A 22 -0.97 -9.10 6.88
CA ASN A 22 -1.67 -8.21 7.81
C ASN A 22 -2.50 -7.14 7.10
N LEU A 23 -2.03 -6.64 5.95
CA LEU A 23 -2.70 -5.57 5.19
C LEU A 23 -3.57 -6.09 4.04
N LYS A 24 -3.72 -7.41 3.87
CA LYS A 24 -4.46 -7.99 2.74
C LYS A 24 -5.88 -7.44 2.62
N THR A 25 -6.66 -7.48 3.70
CA THR A 25 -8.05 -6.96 3.71
C THR A 25 -8.10 -5.48 3.39
N HIS A 26 -7.11 -4.70 3.84
CA HIS A 26 -7.01 -3.28 3.54
C HIS A 26 -6.63 -3.02 2.07
N ALA A 27 -5.77 -3.88 1.48
CA ALA A 27 -5.48 -3.81 0.05
C ALA A 27 -6.71 -4.13 -0.80
N GLU A 28 -7.54 -5.11 -0.38
CA GLU A 28 -8.79 -5.46 -1.05
C GLU A 28 -9.87 -4.38 -0.94
N SER A 29 -9.90 -3.60 0.15
CA SER A 29 -10.85 -2.48 0.26
C SER A 29 -10.49 -1.35 -0.71
N ILE A 30 -9.20 -1.06 -0.90
CA ILE A 30 -8.71 -0.02 -1.81
C ILE A 30 -9.13 -0.29 -3.26
N THR A 31 -9.17 -1.55 -3.70
CA THR A 31 -9.59 -1.88 -5.07
C THR A 31 -11.07 -1.59 -5.34
N ARG A 32 -11.86 -1.27 -4.32
CA ARG A 32 -13.29 -0.94 -4.42
C ARG A 32 -13.54 0.57 -4.37
N GLU A 33 -12.50 1.39 -4.20
CA GLU A 33 -12.63 2.84 -4.14
C GLU A 33 -12.94 3.43 -5.53
N PRO A 34 -13.88 4.40 -5.64
CA PRO A 34 -14.21 5.03 -6.92
C PRO A 34 -12.99 5.66 -7.59
N GLY A 35 -12.77 5.33 -8.85
CA GLY A 35 -11.64 5.87 -9.63
C GLY A 35 -10.29 5.20 -9.34
N PHE A 36 -10.25 4.15 -8.53
CA PHE A 36 -9.05 3.33 -8.37
C PHE A 36 -8.70 2.61 -9.68
N ILE A 37 -7.41 2.64 -10.06
CA ILE A 37 -6.90 1.92 -11.24
C ILE A 37 -5.88 0.86 -10.80
N TRP A 38 -4.82 1.28 -10.08
CA TRP A 38 -3.80 0.38 -9.54
C TRP A 38 -3.03 1.06 -8.40
N LYS A 39 -2.29 0.26 -7.61
CA LYS A 39 -1.40 0.74 -6.55
C LYS A 39 -0.16 -0.15 -6.48
N ILE A 40 0.99 0.48 -6.27
CA ILE A 40 2.23 -0.20 -5.91
C ILE A 40 2.46 0.04 -4.42
N TRP A 41 2.67 -1.05 -3.68
CA TRP A 41 3.03 -0.99 -2.27
C TRP A 41 4.54 -0.86 -2.15
N THR A 42 5.00 0.23 -1.54
CA THR A 42 6.40 0.46 -1.23
C THR A 42 6.68 0.09 0.22
N GLU A 43 7.88 -0.43 0.46
CA GLU A 43 8.39 -0.70 1.79
C GLU A 43 9.91 -0.60 1.82
N ASN A 44 10.47 -0.10 2.92
CA ASN A 44 11.90 -0.04 3.13
C ASN A 44 12.20 -0.27 4.61
N SER A 45 12.80 -1.41 4.93
CA SER A 45 13.13 -1.79 6.31
C SER A 45 14.44 -1.20 6.83
N LYS A 46 15.18 -0.47 5.99
CA LYS A 46 16.52 0.06 6.28
C LYS A 46 16.55 1.57 6.55
N THR A 47 15.40 2.23 6.48
CA THR A 47 15.21 3.69 6.60
C THR A 47 14.08 3.99 7.56
#